data_AF-A0A9D7XXS9-F1
#
_entry.id   AF-A0A9D7XXS9-F1
#
_cell.length_a   1.000
_cell.length_b   1.000
_cell.length_c   1.000
_cell.angle_alpha   90.00
_cell.angle_beta   90.00
_cell.angle_gamma   90.00
#
_symmetry.space_group_name_H-M   'P 1'
#
loop_
_entity.id
_entity.type
_entity.pdbx_description
1 polymer ?
#
loop_
_entity_poly.entity_id
_entity_poly.type
_entity_poly.pdbx_seq_one_letter_code
_entity_poly.pdbx_strand_id
1 'polypeptide(L)'
;MDQIVRMVQTLSKTYSIDPDRIYVTGISMGGYGSWGIINRYPFFFAAAVPMSGGGLSNYQRITHIPIWCFHAAKDETVDVSGSDNAVSGARLAGARVIYTRYADGSHAIWLAAYANPRLLPWLMAQRRNRPAAVDPFVQITSPANRFVPASADSTRNVSGTASLTGGINQVN
;
A
#
# COMPACT_ATOMS: atom_id res chain seq x y z
N MET A 1 -11.78 -2.42 15.81
CA MET A 1 -10.51 -1.68 15.56
C MET A 1 -9.85 -1.21 16.85
N ASP A 2 -10.59 -0.62 17.79
CA ASP A 2 -10.03 -0.06 19.02
C ASP A 2 -9.32 -1.08 19.91
N GLN A 3 -9.81 -2.33 19.93
CA GLN A 3 -9.16 -3.43 20.65
C GLN A 3 -7.76 -3.74 20.09
N ILE A 4 -7.55 -3.64 18.76
CA ILE A 4 -6.24 -3.89 18.13
C ILE A 4 -5.24 -2.81 18.57
N VAL A 5 -5.65 -1.54 18.51
CA VAL A 5 -4.79 -0.41 18.94
C VAL A 5 -4.45 -0.52 20.41
N ARG A 6 -5.44 -0.83 21.27
CA ARG A 6 -5.21 -1.04 22.70
C ARG A 6 -4.25 -2.20 22.97
N MET A 7 -4.39 -3.31 22.26
CA MET A 7 -3.47 -4.44 22.37
C MET A 7 -2.05 -4.03 22.04
N VAL A 8 -1.82 -3.32 20.92
CA VAL A 8 -0.48 -2.82 20.55
C VAL A 8 0.06 -1.87 21.61
N GLN A 9 -0.76 -0.93 22.11
CA GLN A 9 -0.36 -0.03 23.19
C GLN A 9 0.04 -0.78 24.47
N THR A 10 -0.67 -1.85 24.82
CA THR A 10 -0.32 -2.71 25.96
C THR A 10 1.00 -3.42 25.71
N LEU A 11 1.21 -3.99 24.52
CA LEU A 11 2.47 -4.64 24.16
C LEU A 11 3.64 -3.66 24.19
N SER A 12 3.45 -2.41 23.74
CA SER A 12 4.49 -1.37 23.78
C SER A 12 4.88 -0.93 25.20
N LYS A 13 4.07 -1.24 26.21
CA LYS A 13 4.44 -1.04 27.63
C LYS A 13 5.28 -2.19 28.17
N THR A 14 5.15 -3.38 27.58
CA THR A 14 5.81 -4.62 28.05
C THR A 14 7.11 -4.90 27.29
N TYR A 15 7.15 -4.57 26.00
CA TYR A 15 8.26 -4.88 25.10
C TYR A 15 8.85 -3.60 24.51
N SER A 16 10.12 -3.67 24.10
CA SER A 16 10.83 -2.59 23.40
C SER A 16 10.35 -2.43 21.95
N ILE A 17 9.10 -2.01 21.78
CA ILE A 17 8.49 -1.70 20.49
C ILE A 17 8.76 -0.22 20.17
N ASP A 18 9.38 0.03 19.01
CA ASP A 18 9.54 1.40 18.51
C ASP A 18 8.17 1.96 18.09
N PRO A 19 7.64 2.99 18.79
CA PRO A 19 6.30 3.50 18.53
C PRO A 19 6.18 4.19 17.16
N ASP A 20 7.30 4.56 16.53
CA ASP A 20 7.32 5.17 15.21
C ASP A 20 7.49 4.15 14.08
N ARG A 21 7.54 2.85 14.41
CA ARG A 21 7.67 1.73 13.44
C ARG A 21 6.62 0.64 13.69
N ILE A 22 5.37 1.06 13.87
CA ILE A 22 4.21 0.17 13.93
C ILE A 22 3.57 0.13 12.54
N TYR A 23 3.47 -1.05 11.94
CA TYR A 23 2.93 -1.23 10.58
C TYR A 23 1.63 -2.03 10.61
N VAL A 24 0.79 -1.88 9.59
CA VAL A 24 -0.40 -2.71 9.41
C VAL A 24 -0.45 -3.30 8.01
N THR A 25 -0.78 -4.59 7.95
CA THR A 25 -0.99 -5.32 6.69
C THR A 25 -2.16 -6.27 6.89
N GLY A 26 -2.87 -6.59 5.80
CA GLY A 26 -3.97 -7.53 5.85
C GLY A 26 -4.58 -7.78 4.47
N ILE A 27 -5.14 -8.97 4.29
CA ILE A 27 -5.83 -9.37 3.07
C ILE A 27 -7.33 -9.52 3.27
N SER A 28 -8.13 -9.26 2.23
CA SER A 28 -9.57 -9.50 2.23
C SER A 28 -10.26 -8.61 3.27
N MET A 29 -11.01 -9.21 4.20
CA MET A 29 -11.52 -8.51 5.39
C MET A 29 -10.39 -7.77 6.16
N GLY A 30 -9.18 -8.32 6.19
CA GLY A 30 -8.00 -7.65 6.75
C GLY A 30 -7.47 -6.51 5.88
N GLY A 31 -7.71 -6.53 4.56
CA GLY A 31 -7.42 -5.43 3.64
C GLY A 31 -8.36 -4.25 3.85
N TYR A 32 -9.67 -4.51 3.97
CA TYR A 32 -10.65 -3.53 4.46
C TYR A 32 -10.28 -3.01 5.85
N GLY A 33 -9.87 -3.91 6.75
CA GLY A 33 -9.39 -3.57 8.08
C GLY A 33 -8.17 -2.64 8.07
N SER A 34 -7.21 -2.89 7.18
CA SER A 34 -5.99 -2.10 7.03
C SER A 34 -6.31 -0.67 6.56
N TRP A 35 -7.16 -0.52 5.54
CA TRP A 35 -7.65 0.79 5.10
C TRP A 35 -8.44 1.51 6.20
N GLY A 36 -9.38 0.83 6.85
CA GLY A 36 -10.22 1.46 7.88
C GLY A 36 -9.44 1.85 9.14
N ILE A 37 -8.46 1.05 9.58
CA ILE A 37 -7.75 1.31 10.84
C ILE A 37 -6.77 2.49 10.70
N ILE A 38 -6.12 2.65 9.55
CA ILE A 38 -5.31 3.86 9.30
C ILE A 38 -6.18 5.10 9.16
N ASN A 39 -7.42 4.98 8.70
CA ASN A 39 -8.31 6.13 8.63
C ASN A 39 -8.84 6.56 10.01
N ARG A 40 -9.20 5.57 10.83
CA ARG A 40 -9.66 5.78 12.21
C ARG A 40 -8.54 6.29 13.11
N TYR A 41 -7.31 5.77 12.93
CA TYR A 41 -6.12 6.10 13.71
C TYR A 41 -4.96 6.60 12.83
N PRO A 42 -5.09 7.78 12.19
CA PRO A 42 -4.17 8.25 11.14
C PRO A 42 -2.75 8.57 11.61
N PHE A 43 -2.53 8.66 12.92
CA PHE A 43 -1.23 8.91 13.51
C PHE A 43 -0.74 7.75 14.38
N PHE A 44 -1.29 6.55 14.21
CA PHE A 44 -0.85 5.37 14.96
C PHE A 44 0.17 4.54 14.18
N PHE A 45 -0.02 4.40 12.87
CA PHE A 45 0.80 3.55 12.02
C PHE A 45 1.83 4.34 11.23
N ALA A 46 3.00 3.73 11.01
CA ALA A 46 4.07 4.25 10.19
C ALA A 46 3.86 3.99 8.69
N ALA A 47 3.18 2.89 8.34
CA ALA A 47 2.81 2.54 6.97
C ALA A 47 1.73 1.44 6.94
N ALA A 48 1.08 1.27 5.79
CA ALA A 48 0.07 0.24 5.57
C ALA A 48 0.26 -0.55 4.26
N VAL A 49 -0.12 -1.83 4.31
CA VAL A 49 -0.10 -2.76 3.17
C VAL A 49 -1.46 -3.46 3.03
N PRO A 50 -2.49 -2.76 2.53
CA PRO A 50 -3.80 -3.38 2.29
C PRO A 50 -3.78 -4.25 1.04
N MET A 51 -4.28 -5.48 1.16
CA MET A 51 -4.37 -6.46 0.05
C MET A 51 -5.83 -6.88 -0.18
N SER A 52 -6.27 -6.97 -1.44
CA SER A 52 -7.63 -7.40 -1.82
C SER A 52 -8.76 -6.82 -0.94
N GLY A 53 -8.86 -5.49 -0.87
CA GLY A 53 -9.86 -4.79 -0.03
C GLY A 53 -10.23 -3.42 -0.57
N GLY A 54 -10.73 -2.51 0.28
CA GLY A 54 -11.06 -1.14 -0.11
C GLY A 54 -11.98 -0.41 0.90
N GLY A 55 -12.91 0.40 0.39
CA GLY A 55 -14.09 0.84 1.15
C GLY A 55 -13.92 2.07 2.06
N LEU A 56 -13.01 3.00 1.74
CA LEU A 56 -12.83 4.24 2.49
C LEU A 56 -13.62 5.41 1.93
N SER A 57 -14.10 6.27 2.83
CA SER A 57 -14.90 7.46 2.50
C SER A 57 -14.17 8.80 2.65
N ASN A 58 -13.08 8.87 3.42
CA ASN A 58 -12.33 10.11 3.64
C ASN A 58 -10.82 9.86 3.52
N TYR A 59 -10.24 10.11 2.35
CA TYR A 59 -8.83 9.87 2.09
C TYR A 59 -7.91 10.99 2.57
N GLN A 60 -8.44 12.21 2.82
CA GLN A 60 -7.63 13.36 3.27
C GLN A 60 -6.91 13.08 4.60
N ARG A 61 -7.49 12.21 5.45
CA ARG A 61 -6.91 11.85 6.76
C ARG A 61 -5.64 11.01 6.69
N ILE A 62 -5.32 10.44 5.54
CA ILE A 62 -4.26 9.42 5.42
C ILE A 62 -3.19 9.79 4.39
N THR A 63 -3.18 11.03 3.89
CA THR A 63 -2.29 11.48 2.82
C THR A 63 -0.82 11.43 3.17
N HIS A 64 -0.50 11.56 4.46
CA HIS A 64 0.85 11.46 5.02
C HIS A 64 1.29 10.02 5.30
N ILE A 65 0.40 9.03 5.20
CA ILE A 65 0.72 7.63 5.51
C ILE A 65 1.27 6.97 4.24
N PRO A 66 2.48 6.38 4.27
CA PRO A 66 2.97 5.52 3.21
C PRO A 66 2.08 4.27 3.05
N ILE A 67 1.58 4.03 1.84
CA ILE A 67 0.69 2.90 1.54
C ILE A 67 1.18 2.16 0.30
N TRP A 68 1.28 0.83 0.40
CA TRP A 68 1.50 -0.05 -0.75
C TRP A 68 0.35 -1.06 -0.84
N CYS A 69 -0.57 -0.84 -1.77
CA CYS A 69 -1.74 -1.68 -1.99
C CYS A 69 -1.45 -2.80 -3.00
N PHE A 70 -2.07 -3.97 -2.82
CA PHE A 70 -1.98 -5.11 -3.74
C PHE A 70 -3.37 -5.68 -4.04
N HIS A 71 -3.61 -6.09 -5.30
CA HIS A 71 -4.84 -6.80 -5.69
C HIS A 71 -4.62 -7.57 -7.00
N ALA A 72 -5.28 -8.72 -7.20
CA ALA A 72 -5.36 -9.36 -8.52
C ALA A 72 -6.59 -8.88 -9.32
N ALA A 73 -6.42 -8.68 -10.62
CA ALA A 73 -7.49 -8.24 -11.51
C ALA A 73 -8.60 -9.29 -11.69
N LYS A 74 -8.30 -10.57 -11.45
CA LYS A 74 -9.24 -11.69 -11.52
C LYS A 74 -9.59 -12.26 -10.14
N ASP A 75 -9.50 -11.44 -9.11
CA ASP A 75 -10.01 -11.80 -7.78
C ASP A 75 -11.54 -11.98 -7.85
N GLU A 76 -11.99 -13.23 -7.77
CA GLU A 76 -13.42 -13.60 -7.86
C GLU A 76 -14.16 -13.43 -6.53
N THR A 77 -13.45 -13.15 -5.44
CA THR A 77 -14.04 -13.04 -4.09
C THR A 77 -14.23 -11.59 -3.67
N VAL A 78 -13.22 -10.75 -3.90
CA VAL A 78 -13.31 -9.31 -3.67
C VAL A 78 -13.01 -8.63 -4.98
N ASP A 79 -13.99 -7.92 -5.53
CA ASP A 79 -13.83 -7.26 -6.82
C ASP A 79 -12.69 -6.21 -6.77
N VAL A 80 -11.79 -6.28 -7.76
CA VAL A 80 -10.61 -5.41 -7.87
C VAL A 80 -10.97 -3.92 -7.86
N SER A 81 -12.17 -3.55 -8.30
CA SER A 81 -12.67 -2.17 -8.27
C SER A 81 -12.64 -1.57 -6.86
N GLY A 82 -12.77 -2.38 -5.81
CA GLY A 82 -12.63 -1.92 -4.42
C GLY A 82 -11.27 -1.28 -4.15
N SER A 83 -10.19 -1.90 -4.62
CA SER A 83 -8.83 -1.34 -4.49
C SER A 83 -8.55 -0.27 -5.52
N ASP A 84 -9.03 -0.42 -6.76
CA ASP A 84 -8.87 0.61 -7.80
C ASP A 84 -9.48 1.95 -7.34
N ASN A 85 -10.70 1.91 -6.78
CA ASN A 85 -11.38 3.08 -6.22
C ASN A 85 -10.64 3.65 -5.01
N ALA A 86 -10.13 2.80 -4.10
CA ALA A 86 -9.41 3.26 -2.92
C ALA A 86 -8.08 3.93 -3.26
N VAL A 87 -7.31 3.35 -4.18
CA VAL A 87 -6.05 3.92 -4.67
C VAL A 87 -6.31 5.23 -5.41
N SER A 88 -7.33 5.27 -6.28
CA SER A 88 -7.70 6.49 -7.02
C SER A 88 -8.12 7.61 -6.06
N GLY A 89 -9.05 7.33 -5.13
CA GLY A 89 -9.50 8.29 -4.14
C GLY A 89 -8.38 8.81 -3.24
N ALA A 90 -7.47 7.94 -2.81
CA ALA A 90 -6.29 8.33 -2.03
C ALA A 90 -5.36 9.27 -2.80
N ARG A 91 -5.07 8.95 -4.07
CA ARG A 91 -4.21 9.78 -4.93
C ARG A 91 -4.84 11.14 -5.23
N LEU A 92 -6.16 11.17 -5.50
CA LEU A 92 -6.91 12.42 -5.68
C LEU A 92 -6.88 13.31 -4.43
N ALA A 93 -6.84 12.71 -3.24
CA ALA A 93 -6.66 13.44 -1.98
C ALA A 93 -5.21 13.89 -1.72
N GLY A 94 -4.24 13.50 -2.54
CA GLY A 94 -2.83 13.86 -2.43
C GLY A 94 -1.93 12.79 -1.80
N ALA A 95 -2.44 11.58 -1.52
CA ALA A 95 -1.63 10.48 -1.00
C ALA A 95 -0.75 9.84 -2.09
N ARG A 96 0.49 9.48 -1.74
CA ARG A 96 1.43 8.80 -2.65
C ARG A 96 1.35 7.28 -2.51
N VAL A 97 0.23 6.70 -2.93
CA VAL A 97 -0.02 5.24 -2.83
C VAL A 97 0.70 4.47 -3.94
N ILE A 98 1.51 3.48 -3.57
CA ILE A 98 2.05 2.46 -4.48
C ILE A 98 0.97 1.40 -4.69
N TYR A 99 0.74 0.97 -5.94
CA TYR A 99 -0.27 -0.04 -6.23
C TYR A 99 0.30 -1.11 -7.15
N THR A 100 0.33 -2.35 -6.66
CA THR A 100 0.65 -3.54 -7.43
C THR A 100 -0.66 -4.26 -7.77
N ARG A 101 -1.14 -4.07 -8.99
CA ARG A 101 -2.29 -4.79 -9.53
C ARG A 101 -1.79 -5.95 -10.39
N TYR A 102 -1.96 -7.19 -9.92
CA TYR A 102 -1.61 -8.36 -10.72
C TYR A 102 -2.61 -8.51 -11.87
N ALA A 103 -2.11 -8.74 -13.08
CA ALA A 103 -2.96 -8.93 -14.26
C ALA A 103 -3.79 -10.23 -14.18
N ASP A 104 -3.28 -11.19 -13.42
CA ASP A 104 -3.91 -12.48 -13.16
C ASP A 104 -3.80 -12.85 -11.67
N GLY A 105 -4.37 -13.98 -11.28
CA GLY A 105 -4.34 -14.50 -9.92
C GLY A 105 -5.71 -14.48 -9.25
N SER A 106 -5.87 -15.36 -8.26
CA SER A 106 -7.09 -15.47 -7.44
C SER A 106 -7.01 -14.59 -6.19
N HIS A 107 -8.01 -14.70 -5.31
CA HIS A 107 -8.08 -13.96 -4.06
C HIS A 107 -6.84 -14.08 -3.16
N ALA A 108 -6.14 -15.21 -3.22
CA ALA A 108 -5.03 -15.55 -2.32
C ALA A 108 -3.67 -14.93 -2.72
N ILE A 109 -3.63 -13.62 -2.98
CA ILE A 109 -2.41 -12.95 -3.47
C ILE A 109 -1.32 -12.73 -2.41
N TRP A 110 -1.57 -13.04 -1.13
CA TRP A 110 -0.64 -12.72 -0.04
C TRP A 110 0.72 -13.39 -0.21
N LEU A 111 0.77 -14.61 -0.75
CA LEU A 111 2.03 -15.31 -1.01
C LEU A 111 2.90 -14.52 -2.00
N ALA A 112 2.32 -14.09 -3.11
CA ALA A 112 3.03 -13.28 -4.11
C ALA A 112 3.41 -11.89 -3.56
N ALA A 113 2.51 -11.25 -2.81
CA ALA A 113 2.76 -9.94 -2.22
C ALA A 113 3.92 -9.97 -1.20
N TYR A 114 3.92 -10.94 -0.27
CA TYR A 114 4.98 -11.07 0.73
C TYR A 114 6.28 -11.65 0.17
N ALA A 115 6.23 -12.42 -0.92
CA ALA A 115 7.42 -12.87 -1.66
C ALA A 115 8.08 -11.73 -2.46
N ASN A 116 7.42 -10.58 -2.62
CA ASN A 116 8.02 -9.44 -3.30
C ASN A 116 9.26 -8.96 -2.51
N PRO A 117 10.48 -9.07 -3.08
CA PRO A 117 11.71 -8.79 -2.35
C PRO A 117 11.85 -7.32 -1.95
N ARG A 118 11.00 -6.43 -2.49
CA ARG A 118 11.01 -4.99 -2.21
C ARG A 118 10.03 -4.58 -1.12
N LEU A 119 8.98 -5.37 -0.87
CA LEU A 119 7.92 -4.98 0.06
C LEU A 119 8.47 -4.81 1.48
N LEU A 120 9.17 -5.82 2.00
CA LEU A 120 9.64 -5.78 3.38
C LEU A 120 10.72 -4.71 3.61
N PRO A 121 11.74 -4.55 2.75
CA PRO A 121 12.68 -3.43 2.86
C PRO A 121 12.00 -2.05 2.78
N TRP A 122 11.04 -1.88 1.87
CA TRP A 122 10.28 -0.63 1.78
C TRP A 122 9.49 -0.35 3.06
N LEU A 123 8.81 -1.37 3.61
CA LEU A 123 7.98 -1.23 4.80
C LEU A 123 8.82 -0.83 6.01
N MET A 124 9.95 -1.52 6.22
CA MET A 124 10.85 -1.30 7.37
C MET A 124 11.59 0.05 7.30
N ALA A 125 11.69 0.65 6.12
CA ALA A 125 12.23 2.00 5.95
C ALA A 125 11.27 3.11 6.41
N GLN A 126 9.97 2.82 6.54
CA GLN A 126 8.98 3.83 6.92
C GLN A 126 9.03 4.13 8.41
N ARG A 127 8.81 5.40 8.75
CA ARG A 127 8.64 5.88 10.12
C ARG A 127 7.44 6.82 10.19
N ARG A 128 6.67 6.71 11.27
CA ARG A 128 5.51 7.57 11.52
C ARG A 128 5.90 9.04 11.51
N ASN A 129 5.07 9.87 10.90
CA ASN A 129 5.23 11.34 10.80
C ASN A 129 6.57 11.79 10.22
N ARG A 130 7.26 10.92 9.49
CA ARG A 130 8.43 11.28 8.70
C ARG A 130 8.11 11.07 7.23
N PRO A 131 8.57 11.96 6.34
CA PRO A 131 8.64 11.64 4.93
C PRO A 131 9.34 10.30 4.75
N ALA A 132 8.86 9.48 3.81
CA ALA A 132 9.46 8.20 3.51
C ALA A 132 10.98 8.39 3.28
N ALA A 133 11.81 7.75 4.11
CA ALA A 133 13.28 7.93 4.05
C ALA A 133 13.90 7.25 2.82
N VAL A 134 13.15 6.34 2.20
CA VAL A 134 13.45 5.74 0.91
C VAL A 134 12.36 6.23 -0.02
N ASP A 135 12.74 7.03 -1.02
CA ASP A 135 11.83 7.38 -2.09
C ASP A 135 11.21 6.09 -2.62
N PRO A 136 9.88 6.04 -2.88
CA PRO A 136 9.37 4.96 -3.68
C PRO A 136 10.20 4.95 -4.96
N PHE A 137 10.87 3.84 -5.26
CA PHE A 137 11.73 3.68 -6.46
C PHE A 137 11.02 4.05 -7.77
N VAL A 138 9.71 4.24 -7.68
CA VAL A 138 8.83 4.78 -8.70
C VAL A 138 8.12 6.00 -8.09
N GLN A 139 8.53 7.20 -8.53
CA GLN A 139 7.75 8.41 -8.31
C GLN A 139 6.75 8.54 -9.47
N ILE A 140 5.47 8.41 -9.16
CA ILE A 140 4.40 8.71 -10.13
C ILE A 140 4.29 10.23 -10.21
N THR A 141 4.86 10.83 -11.26
CA THR A 141 4.87 12.29 -11.46
C THR A 141 3.56 12.80 -12.04
N SER A 142 2.75 11.92 -12.63
CA SER A 142 1.43 12.25 -13.17
C SER A 142 0.53 11.01 -13.12
N PRO A 143 -0.14 10.74 -11.98
CA PRO A 143 -1.00 9.57 -11.86
C PRO A 143 -2.15 9.67 -12.88
N ALA A 144 -2.31 8.62 -13.68
CA ALA A 144 -3.45 8.54 -14.58
C ALA A 144 -4.73 8.35 -13.72
N ASN A 145 -5.76 9.17 -13.99
CA ASN A 145 -7.06 9.05 -13.32
C ASN A 145 -7.84 7.78 -13.75
N ARG A 146 -7.32 7.04 -14.74
CA ARG A 146 -7.88 5.78 -15.27
C ARG A 146 -6.74 4.84 -15.69
N PHE A 147 -6.97 3.54 -15.59
CA PHE A 147 -6.07 2.51 -16.07
C PHE A 147 -5.95 2.55 -17.60
N VAL A 148 -4.72 2.46 -18.12
CA VAL A 148 -4.44 2.27 -19.55
C VAL A 148 -3.84 0.86 -19.70
N PRO A 149 -4.47 -0.05 -20.47
CA PRO A 149 -3.92 -1.38 -20.72
C PRO A 149 -2.54 -1.27 -21.40
N ALA A 150 -1.58 -2.07 -20.96
CA ALA A 150 -0.25 -2.10 -21.59
C ALA A 150 -0.36 -2.68 -23.00
N SER A 151 0.14 -1.96 -24.01
CA SER A 151 0.69 -2.60 -25.20
C SER A 151 1.95 -3.38 -24.80
N ALA A 152 2.33 -4.37 -25.62
CA ALA A 152 3.23 -5.49 -25.33
C ALA A 152 4.71 -5.16 -25.00
N ASP A 153 4.98 -4.10 -24.24
CA ASP A 153 6.33 -3.73 -23.83
C ASP A 153 6.58 -3.99 -22.33
N SER A 154 7.76 -4.53 -22.04
CA SER A 154 8.15 -5.19 -20.78
C SER A 154 8.46 -4.24 -19.62
N THR A 155 8.10 -2.96 -19.73
CA THR A 155 8.38 -1.95 -18.71
C THR A 155 7.13 -1.57 -17.91
N ARG A 156 6.97 -2.28 -16.79
CA ARG A 156 6.46 -1.77 -15.50
C ARG A 156 5.30 -0.76 -15.60
N ASN A 157 4.09 -1.30 -15.66
CA ASN A 157 2.88 -0.50 -15.62
C ASN A 157 2.70 0.12 -14.22
N VAL A 158 2.94 1.42 -14.12
CA VAL A 158 2.39 2.30 -13.08
C VAL A 158 1.38 3.17 -13.79
N SER A 159 0.19 3.33 -13.22
CA SER A 159 -0.84 4.20 -13.76
C SER A 159 -0.36 5.67 -13.71
N GLY A 160 0.38 6.10 -14.74
CA GLY A 160 1.06 7.40 -14.82
C GLY A 160 2.51 7.31 -15.29
N THR A 161 3.10 8.43 -15.73
CA THR A 161 4.54 8.49 -16.03
C THR A 161 5.36 8.33 -14.75
N ALA A 162 6.41 7.51 -14.84
CA ALA A 162 7.35 7.27 -13.77
C ALA A 162 8.76 7.66 -14.20
N SER A 163 9.45 8.42 -13.37
CA SER A 163 10.90 8.60 -13.48
C SER A 163 11.59 7.59 -12.57
N LEU A 164 12.58 6.89 -13.12
CA LEU A 164 13.49 6.04 -12.36
C LEU A 164 14.64 6.94 -11.90
N THR A 165 14.73 7.23 -10.61
CA THR A 165 15.95 7.79 -10.03
C THR A 165 16.75 6.63 -9.46
N GLY A 166 17.90 6.33 -10.07
CA GLY A 166 18.80 5.25 -9.64
C GLY A 166 18.82 4.07 -10.61
N GLY A 167 19.66 4.19 -11.64
CA GLY A 167 19.98 3.09 -12.53
C GLY A 167 20.71 1.97 -11.79
N ILE A 168 20.33 0.73 -12.10
CA ILE A 168 21.27 -0.38 -12.14
C ILE A 168 20.76 -1.37 -13.20
N ASN A 169 21.66 -1.64 -14.13
CA ASN A 169 21.48 -2.45 -15.32
C ASN A 169 20.95 -3.86 -14.98
N GLN A 170 20.21 -4.41 -15.94
CA GLN A 170 19.95 -5.84 -16.03
C GLN A 170 21.21 -6.65 -15.74
N VAL A 171 21.04 -7.71 -14.95
CA VAL A 171 21.93 -8.87 -15.00
C VAL A 171 21.03 -10.10 -15.04
N ASN A 172 20.99 -10.66 -16.26
CA ASN A 172 20.50 -11.95 -16.76
C ASN A 172 19.07 -12.38 -16.42
#